data_AF-A0A8J7JTC1-F1
#
_entry.id   AF-A0A8J7JTC1-F1
#
_cell.length_a   1.000
_cell.length_b   1.000
_cell.length_c   1.000
_cell.angle_alpha   90.00
_cell.angle_beta   90.00
_cell.angle_gamma   90.00
#
_symmetry.space_group_name_H-M   'P 1'
#
loop_
_entity.id
_entity.type
_entity.pdbx_description
1 polymer ?
#
loop_
_entity_poly.entity_id
_entity_poly.type
_entity_poly.pdbx_seq_one_letter_code
_entity_poly.pdbx_strand_id
1 'polypeptide(L)'
;MTETYISKVNVDLWKQEVTLEWTGPNAAAQQKGPYHCTPGEGMAGIDCDDVATSKKRGTNCTPKGEFAVIRHERRFSQFPEAEWVTRFQDDARGIALHYYPRVPEFPDSNGCVRIGNLEVAKRIHDNTKPGKSIVRVYGELRPNFNNTLKKGANGRDVKKLQRQLANKGYNVSVDGDFGPKTEAIVKQFQKDKGLLSDGICGRQTYGTLFA
;
A
#
# COMPACT_ATOMS: atom_id res chain seq x y z
N MET A 1 -33.88 11.99 7.18
CA MET A 1 -33.29 11.16 6.11
C MET A 1 -31.84 10.87 6.48
N THR A 2 -31.35 9.65 6.28
CA THR A 2 -29.94 9.32 6.57
C THR A 2 -29.03 10.07 5.59
N GLU A 3 -28.08 10.83 6.11
CA GLU A 3 -27.06 11.55 5.33
C GLU A 3 -26.20 10.60 4.47
N THR A 4 -25.68 11.08 3.34
CA THR A 4 -24.71 10.32 2.51
C THR A 4 -23.31 10.42 3.09
N TYR A 5 -22.62 9.30 3.29
CA TYR A 5 -21.26 9.27 3.83
C TYR A 5 -20.50 8.02 3.37
N ILE A 6 -19.19 7.99 3.60
CA ILE A 6 -18.32 6.85 3.29
C ILE A 6 -18.49 5.80 4.38
N SER A 7 -19.12 4.67 4.08
CA SER A 7 -19.24 3.55 5.02
C SER A 7 -17.93 2.78 5.18
N LYS A 8 -17.15 2.63 4.10
CA LYS A 8 -15.88 1.90 4.13
C LYS A 8 -14.82 2.56 3.27
N VAL A 9 -13.60 2.64 3.80
CA VAL A 9 -12.38 3.00 3.09
C VAL A 9 -11.54 1.72 2.97
N ASN A 10 -11.42 1.20 1.75
CA ASN A 10 -10.68 -0.02 1.44
C ASN A 10 -9.25 0.33 1.01
N VAL A 11 -8.25 -0.19 1.70
CA VAL A 11 -6.83 -0.01 1.41
C VAL A 11 -6.25 -1.36 0.96
N ASP A 12 -5.90 -1.43 -0.33
CA ASP A 12 -5.22 -2.59 -0.92
C ASP A 12 -3.70 -2.36 -0.90
N LEU A 13 -3.00 -3.11 -0.06
CA LEU A 13 -1.55 -2.98 0.12
C LEU A 13 -0.73 -3.46 -1.09
N TRP A 14 -1.30 -4.35 -1.92
CA TRP A 14 -0.63 -4.88 -3.09
C TRP A 14 -0.77 -3.94 -4.27
N LYS A 15 -1.98 -3.40 -4.47
CA LYS A 15 -2.24 -2.40 -5.52
C LYS A 15 -1.78 -1.01 -5.11
N GLN A 16 -1.56 -0.77 -3.82
CA GLN A 16 -1.31 0.56 -3.27
C GLN A 16 -2.44 1.54 -3.61
N GLU A 17 -3.67 1.06 -3.48
CA GLU A 17 -4.88 1.81 -3.86
C GLU A 17 -5.83 1.95 -2.67
N VAL A 18 -6.51 3.10 -2.64
CA VAL A 18 -7.67 3.35 -1.79
C VAL A 18 -8.94 3.38 -2.63
N THR A 19 -9.96 2.66 -2.22
CA THR A 19 -11.32 2.74 -2.78
C THR A 19 -12.35 3.05 -1.70
N LEU A 20 -13.46 3.67 -2.09
CA LEU A 20 -14.48 4.18 -1.18
C LEU A 20 -15.82 3.50 -1.44
N GLU A 21 -16.42 2.99 -0.37
CA GLU A 21 -17.82 2.57 -0.35
C GLU A 21 -18.65 3.66 0.30
N TRP A 22 -19.68 4.13 -0.42
CA TRP A 22 -20.60 5.15 0.04
C TRP A 22 -21.95 4.53 0.40
N THR A 23 -22.62 5.12 1.39
CA THR A 23 -23.98 4.78 1.80
C THR A 23 -24.84 6.03 1.93
N GLY A 24 -26.16 5.89 1.85
CA GLY A 24 -27.14 6.99 1.87
C GLY A 24 -27.70 7.37 0.49
N PRO A 25 -28.60 8.36 0.44
CA PRO A 25 -29.45 8.66 -0.72
C PRO A 25 -28.69 9.05 -1.99
N ASN A 26 -27.47 9.59 -1.88
CA ASN A 26 -26.66 10.03 -3.02
C ASN A 26 -25.40 9.18 -3.23
N ALA A 27 -25.30 8.00 -2.59
CA ALA A 27 -24.10 7.17 -2.63
C ALA A 27 -23.69 6.72 -4.05
N ALA A 28 -24.66 6.46 -4.93
CA ALA A 28 -24.40 6.02 -6.29
C ALA A 28 -23.68 7.07 -7.16
N ALA A 29 -23.86 8.35 -6.86
CA ALA A 29 -23.26 9.46 -7.60
C ALA A 29 -21.84 9.82 -7.11
N GLN A 30 -21.37 9.23 -6.01
CA GLN A 30 -20.07 9.57 -5.43
C GLN A 30 -18.94 8.81 -6.10
N GLN A 31 -17.78 9.46 -6.20
CA GLN A 31 -16.56 8.82 -6.71
C GLN A 31 -16.05 7.76 -5.73
N LYS A 32 -15.58 6.64 -6.27
CA LYS A 32 -15.19 5.44 -5.49
C LYS A 32 -13.69 5.12 -5.58
N GLY A 33 -12.91 5.84 -6.38
CA GLY A 33 -11.52 5.51 -6.70
C GLY A 33 -11.41 4.53 -7.88
N PRO A 34 -10.26 3.82 -8.02
CA PRO A 34 -9.16 3.78 -7.07
C PRO A 34 -8.35 5.08 -7.01
N TYR A 35 -7.70 5.31 -5.88
CA TYR A 35 -6.79 6.43 -5.65
C TYR A 35 -5.45 5.92 -5.14
N HIS A 36 -4.35 6.41 -5.71
CA HIS A 36 -3.01 5.99 -5.32
C HIS A 36 -2.67 6.34 -3.87
N CYS A 37 -2.00 5.42 -3.18
CA CYS A 37 -1.51 5.61 -1.81
C CYS A 37 -0.17 4.91 -1.56
N THR A 38 0.49 5.23 -0.45
CA THR A 38 1.63 4.43 0.05
C THR A 38 1.40 4.01 1.50
N PRO A 39 1.44 2.69 1.78
CA PRO A 39 1.35 2.18 3.13
C PRO A 39 2.71 2.21 3.85
N GLY A 40 2.72 1.65 5.04
CA GLY A 40 3.91 1.43 5.83
C GLY A 40 4.88 0.45 5.17
N GLU A 41 6.17 0.80 5.12
CA GLU A 41 7.18 0.01 4.44
C GLU A 41 7.51 -1.32 5.12
N GLY A 42 7.24 -1.41 6.42
CA GLY A 42 7.70 -2.52 7.24
C GLY A 42 9.20 -2.45 7.56
N MET A 43 9.56 -2.79 8.79
CA MET A 43 10.98 -2.90 9.17
C MET A 43 11.64 -4.15 8.59
N ALA A 44 12.95 -4.10 8.38
CA ALA A 44 13.73 -5.21 7.86
C ALA A 44 13.50 -6.49 8.69
N GLY A 45 13.28 -7.63 8.01
CA GLY A 45 13.01 -8.92 8.64
C GLY A 45 11.56 -9.13 9.11
N ILE A 46 10.77 -8.06 9.28
CA ILE A 46 9.39 -8.16 9.78
C ILE A 46 8.45 -8.70 8.70
N ASP A 47 7.55 -9.60 9.11
CA ASP A 47 6.43 -10.03 8.28
C ASP A 47 5.25 -9.07 8.39
N CYS A 48 5.16 -8.09 7.49
CA CYS A 48 3.96 -7.26 7.43
C CYS A 48 2.77 -7.99 6.80
N ASP A 49 2.96 -9.16 6.20
CA ASP A 49 1.87 -9.94 5.61
C ASP A 49 1.09 -10.76 6.64
N ASP A 50 1.76 -11.16 7.72
CA ASP A 50 1.13 -11.72 8.90
C ASP A 50 0.27 -10.67 9.63
N VAL A 51 -1.02 -10.98 9.83
CA VAL A 51 -1.99 -10.07 10.43
C VAL A 51 -1.60 -9.71 11.86
N ALA A 52 -1.17 -10.68 12.66
CA ALA A 52 -0.80 -10.44 14.05
C ALA A 52 0.43 -9.51 14.15
N THR A 53 1.43 -9.75 13.31
CA THR A 53 2.65 -8.96 13.25
C THR A 53 2.39 -7.55 12.75
N SER A 54 1.58 -7.36 11.70
CA SER A 54 1.24 -6.03 11.15
C SER A 54 0.66 -5.06 12.20
N LYS A 55 0.02 -5.59 13.24
CA LYS A 55 -0.59 -4.82 14.33
C LYS A 55 0.38 -4.46 15.45
N LYS A 56 1.52 -5.15 15.57
CA LYS A 56 2.51 -4.90 16.64
C LYS A 56 3.19 -3.54 16.48
N ARG A 57 3.61 -2.95 17.61
CA ARG A 57 4.46 -1.74 17.63
C ARG A 57 5.85 -2.04 17.10
N GLY A 58 6.54 -1.01 16.60
CA GLY A 58 7.92 -1.14 16.10
C GLY A 58 8.03 -2.01 14.83
N THR A 59 6.97 -2.12 14.04
CA THR A 59 6.97 -2.91 12.80
C THR A 59 6.97 -2.06 11.54
N ASN A 60 6.57 -0.79 11.63
CA ASN A 60 6.27 0.09 10.50
C ASN A 60 5.27 -0.46 9.47
N CYS A 61 4.59 -1.57 9.75
CA CYS A 61 3.59 -2.14 8.85
C CYS A 61 2.29 -1.34 8.91
N THR A 62 1.56 -1.14 7.81
CA THR A 62 0.14 -0.74 7.95
C THR A 62 -0.63 -1.94 8.55
N PRO A 63 -1.38 -1.77 9.64
CA PRO A 63 -2.07 -2.86 10.33
C PRO A 63 -3.16 -3.46 9.43
N LYS A 64 -3.20 -4.79 9.28
CA LYS A 64 -4.24 -5.48 8.49
C LYS A 64 -5.50 -5.74 9.31
N GLY A 65 -6.67 -5.63 8.68
CA GLY A 65 -7.97 -5.86 9.31
C GLY A 65 -8.97 -4.74 9.06
N GLU A 66 -10.06 -4.76 9.82
CA GLU A 66 -11.09 -3.71 9.82
C GLU A 66 -11.00 -2.89 11.10
N PHE A 67 -11.02 -1.57 10.96
CA PHE A 67 -10.84 -0.61 12.05
C PHE A 67 -11.91 0.47 11.94
N ALA A 68 -12.59 0.81 13.03
CA ALA A 68 -13.47 1.97 13.03
C ALA A 68 -12.64 3.26 12.92
N VAL A 69 -13.13 4.23 12.14
CA VAL A 69 -12.60 5.59 12.20
C VAL A 69 -12.81 6.12 13.62
N ILE A 70 -11.77 6.73 14.19
CA ILE A 70 -11.73 7.18 15.59
C ILE A 70 -12.00 8.67 15.67
N ARG A 71 -11.28 9.46 14.87
CA ARG A 71 -11.37 10.93 14.84
C ARG A 71 -10.67 11.51 13.62
N HIS A 72 -10.79 12.81 13.50
CA HIS A 72 -10.25 13.61 12.41
C HIS A 72 -9.39 14.74 12.96
N GLU A 73 -8.28 15.02 12.29
CA GLU A 73 -7.38 16.12 12.59
C GLU A 73 -7.03 16.85 11.29
N ARG A 74 -7.00 18.19 11.31
CA ARG A 74 -6.68 18.96 10.10
C ARG A 74 -5.28 18.65 9.58
N ARG A 75 -4.32 18.38 10.49
CA ARG A 75 -2.93 18.00 10.24
C ARG A 75 -2.28 17.41 11.49
N PHE A 76 -1.16 16.70 11.35
CA PHE A 76 -0.33 16.35 12.51
C PHE A 76 0.41 17.58 13.06
N SER A 77 0.56 17.67 14.38
CA SER A 77 1.28 18.77 15.03
C SER A 77 2.77 18.80 14.68
N GLN A 78 3.40 17.62 14.59
CA GLN A 78 4.82 17.47 14.28
C GLN A 78 5.13 17.43 12.77
N PHE A 79 4.12 17.18 11.94
CA PHE A 79 4.26 17.02 10.48
C PHE A 79 3.16 17.84 9.78
N PRO A 80 3.32 19.17 9.66
CA PRO A 80 2.28 20.05 9.16
C PRO A 80 1.91 19.80 7.70
N GLU A 81 2.79 19.18 6.91
CA GLU A 81 2.55 18.78 5.52
C GLU A 81 1.65 17.55 5.38
N ALA A 82 1.44 16.81 6.48
CA ALA A 82 0.51 15.71 6.56
C ALA A 82 -0.88 16.20 7.01
N GLU A 83 -1.74 16.47 6.03
CA GLU A 83 -3.05 17.08 6.22
C GLU A 83 -4.21 16.09 6.07
N TRP A 84 -5.41 16.50 6.52
CA TRP A 84 -6.66 15.74 6.39
C TRP A 84 -6.56 14.34 7.00
N VAL A 85 -6.10 14.32 8.26
CA VAL A 85 -5.78 13.10 8.99
C VAL A 85 -7.07 12.42 9.46
N THR A 86 -7.30 11.20 9.00
CA THR A 86 -8.39 10.31 9.43
C THR A 86 -7.79 9.17 10.24
N ARG A 87 -7.88 9.24 11.57
CA ARG A 87 -7.32 8.21 12.45
C ARG A 87 -8.22 6.99 12.52
N PHE A 88 -7.62 5.81 12.46
CA PHE A 88 -8.33 4.54 12.64
C PHE A 88 -7.61 3.58 13.60
N GLN A 89 -6.41 3.93 14.07
CA GLN A 89 -5.75 3.25 15.19
C GLN A 89 -5.01 4.28 16.03
N ASP A 90 -5.35 4.36 17.32
CA ASP A 90 -4.81 5.35 18.26
C ASP A 90 -4.01 4.72 19.39
N ASP A 91 -3.35 3.59 19.13
CA ASP A 91 -2.29 3.12 20.02
C ASP A 91 -1.07 4.05 19.89
N ALA A 92 0.05 3.70 20.54
CA ALA A 92 1.25 4.56 20.47
C ALA A 92 1.84 4.74 19.06
N ARG A 93 1.29 4.08 18.03
CA ARG A 93 1.70 4.26 16.63
C ARG A 93 0.92 5.37 15.94
N GLY A 94 -0.30 5.66 16.40
CA GLY A 94 -1.15 6.73 15.87
C GLY A 94 -1.39 6.63 14.35
N ILE A 95 -1.81 5.47 13.85
CA ILE A 95 -1.97 5.21 12.41
C ILE A 95 -3.22 5.90 11.85
N ALA A 96 -3.03 6.53 10.69
CA ALA A 96 -4.08 7.28 9.99
C ALA A 96 -3.98 7.14 8.47
N LEU A 97 -5.08 7.48 7.79
CA LEU A 97 -5.03 7.94 6.40
C LEU A 97 -4.81 9.45 6.40
N HIS A 98 -3.96 9.96 5.52
CA HIS A 98 -3.74 11.41 5.40
C HIS A 98 -3.16 11.77 4.04
N TYR A 99 -3.29 13.03 3.65
CA TYR A 99 -2.56 13.58 2.52
C TYR A 99 -1.06 13.64 2.82
N TYR A 100 -0.23 13.38 1.82
CA TYR A 100 1.19 13.69 1.86
C TYR A 100 1.68 14.03 0.44
N PRO A 101 2.57 15.02 0.25
CA PRO A 101 3.02 15.42 -1.09
C PRO A 101 3.83 14.35 -1.82
N ARG A 102 4.47 13.43 -1.08
CA ARG A 102 5.28 12.34 -1.65
C ARG A 102 4.62 10.98 -1.42
N VAL A 103 4.11 10.37 -2.48
CA VAL A 103 3.46 9.05 -2.46
C VAL A 103 4.02 8.18 -3.59
N PRO A 104 5.15 7.47 -3.35
CA PRO A 104 5.78 6.65 -4.37
C PRO A 104 5.00 5.34 -4.63
N GLU A 105 5.33 4.68 -5.74
CA GLU A 105 4.80 3.37 -6.16
C GLU A 105 5.23 2.18 -5.27
N PHE A 106 5.93 2.44 -4.18
CA PHE A 106 6.34 1.45 -3.19
C PHE A 106 5.91 1.87 -1.79
N PRO A 107 5.79 0.92 -0.85
CA PRO A 107 5.58 1.21 0.57
C PRO A 107 6.72 2.07 1.13
N ASP A 108 6.39 3.21 1.76
CA ASP A 108 7.40 4.23 2.15
C ASP A 108 7.07 4.91 3.50
N SER A 109 5.90 4.63 4.09
CA SER A 109 5.51 5.27 5.35
C SER A 109 5.98 4.48 6.58
N ASN A 110 5.80 5.04 7.79
CA ASN A 110 6.03 4.34 9.06
C ASN A 110 4.78 3.60 9.58
N GLY A 111 3.79 3.35 8.72
CA GLY A 111 2.57 2.62 9.02
C GLY A 111 1.28 3.32 8.56
N CYS A 112 1.30 4.65 8.45
CA CYS A 112 0.19 5.43 7.90
C CYS A 112 -0.08 5.09 6.42
N VAL A 113 -1.29 5.41 5.96
CA VAL A 113 -1.63 5.34 4.53
C VAL A 113 -1.58 6.76 3.99
N ARG A 114 -0.52 7.08 3.26
CA ARG A 114 -0.34 8.40 2.64
C ARG A 114 -1.08 8.42 1.30
N ILE A 115 -1.92 9.43 1.07
CA ILE A 115 -2.71 9.60 -0.15
C ILE A 115 -2.15 10.81 -0.90
N GLY A 116 -1.79 10.63 -2.18
CA GLY A 116 -1.09 11.67 -2.95
C GLY A 116 -2.02 12.79 -3.44
N ASN A 117 -3.33 12.54 -3.46
CA ASN A 117 -4.33 13.51 -3.88
C ASN A 117 -4.97 14.19 -2.65
N LEU A 118 -4.73 15.50 -2.51
CA LEU A 118 -5.24 16.34 -1.42
C LEU A 118 -6.77 16.29 -1.32
N GLU A 119 -7.48 16.40 -2.45
CA GLU A 119 -8.94 16.42 -2.49
C GLU A 119 -9.53 15.07 -2.06
N VAL A 120 -8.86 13.97 -2.40
CA VAL A 120 -9.27 12.62 -1.98
C VAL A 120 -9.09 12.45 -0.48
N ALA A 121 -7.95 12.84 0.07
CA ALA A 121 -7.72 12.78 1.52
C ALA A 121 -8.73 13.64 2.28
N LYS A 122 -9.00 14.87 1.79
CA LYS A 122 -10.05 15.75 2.31
C LYS A 122 -11.43 15.10 2.23
N ARG A 123 -11.77 14.48 1.09
CA ARG A 123 -13.05 13.78 0.89
C ARG A 123 -13.24 12.65 1.90
N ILE A 124 -12.21 11.83 2.11
CA ILE A 124 -12.21 10.76 3.11
C ILE A 124 -12.41 11.34 4.51
N HIS A 125 -11.63 12.35 4.86
CA HIS A 125 -11.73 13.04 6.14
C HIS A 125 -13.14 13.57 6.40
N ASP A 126 -13.69 14.36 5.48
CA ASP A 126 -14.97 15.05 5.69
C ASP A 126 -16.18 14.13 5.63
N ASN A 127 -16.07 12.98 4.95
CA ASN A 127 -17.21 12.09 4.69
C ASN A 127 -17.13 10.75 5.42
N THR A 128 -16.09 10.52 6.23
CA THR A 128 -16.09 9.39 7.17
C THR A 128 -16.64 9.83 8.52
N LYS A 129 -17.24 8.90 9.25
CA LYS A 129 -17.91 9.13 10.53
C LYS A 129 -17.24 8.32 11.63
N PRO A 130 -16.77 8.95 12.72
CA PRO A 130 -16.22 8.22 13.86
C PRO A 130 -17.18 7.17 14.40
N GLY A 131 -16.67 5.98 14.71
CA GLY A 131 -17.44 4.84 15.21
C GLY A 131 -18.40 4.19 14.20
N LYS A 132 -18.53 4.72 12.98
CA LYS A 132 -19.45 4.20 11.94
C LYS A 132 -18.75 3.79 10.66
N SER A 133 -17.82 4.61 10.18
CA SER A 133 -17.02 4.30 9.01
C SER A 133 -15.91 3.32 9.37
N ILE A 134 -15.65 2.38 8.46
CA ILE A 134 -14.62 1.36 8.63
C ILE A 134 -13.46 1.61 7.67
N VAL A 135 -12.23 1.53 8.16
CA VAL A 135 -11.04 1.40 7.34
C VAL A 135 -10.70 -0.08 7.26
N ARG A 136 -10.73 -0.66 6.06
CA ARG A 136 -10.35 -2.05 5.81
C ARG A 136 -9.01 -2.09 5.10
N VAL A 137 -8.00 -2.67 5.75
CA VAL A 137 -6.66 -2.85 5.19
C VAL A 137 -6.43 -4.32 4.88
N TYR A 138 -6.06 -4.63 3.63
CA TYR A 138 -5.91 -5.99 3.14
C TYR A 138 -4.89 -6.08 1.99
N GLY A 139 -4.71 -7.29 1.45
CA GLY A 139 -3.73 -7.56 0.40
C GLY A 139 -2.33 -7.78 0.96
N GLU A 140 -1.42 -8.27 0.12
CA GLU A 140 -0.02 -8.41 0.51
C GLU A 140 0.74 -7.10 0.33
N LEU A 141 1.72 -6.82 1.18
CA LEU A 141 2.60 -5.67 1.00
C LEU A 141 3.52 -5.90 -0.21
N ARG A 142 3.70 -4.91 -1.08
CA ARG A 142 4.73 -4.98 -2.14
C ARG A 142 6.15 -5.21 -1.56
N PRO A 143 7.10 -5.75 -2.34
CA PRO A 143 8.50 -5.80 -1.93
C PRO A 143 9.04 -4.41 -1.54
N ASN A 144 10.06 -4.36 -0.70
CA ASN A 144 10.77 -3.11 -0.44
C ASN A 144 11.65 -2.77 -1.66
N PHE A 145 11.35 -1.70 -2.40
CA PHE A 145 12.09 -1.34 -3.61
C PHE A 145 13.51 -0.78 -3.32
N ASN A 146 13.85 -0.53 -2.06
CA ASN A 146 15.22 -0.26 -1.65
C ASN A 146 16.06 -1.55 -1.62
N ASN A 147 15.44 -2.72 -1.53
CA ASN A 147 16.13 -4.01 -1.54
C ASN A 147 16.31 -4.51 -2.97
N THR A 148 17.54 -4.47 -3.45
CA THR A 148 17.88 -4.97 -4.79
C THR A 148 17.92 -6.49 -4.79
N LEU A 149 17.04 -7.12 -5.57
CA LEU A 149 17.05 -8.57 -5.75
C LEU A 149 17.84 -8.95 -7.01
N LYS A 150 18.65 -9.99 -6.88
CA LYS A 150 19.48 -10.56 -7.95
C LYS A 150 19.71 -12.03 -7.70
N LYS A 151 20.35 -12.72 -8.65
CA LYS A 151 20.69 -14.13 -8.53
C LYS A 151 21.36 -14.45 -7.17
N GLY A 152 20.87 -15.50 -6.51
CA GLY A 152 21.28 -15.93 -5.17
C GLY A 152 20.42 -15.38 -4.03
N ALA A 153 19.60 -14.35 -4.27
CA ALA A 153 18.60 -13.92 -3.30
C ALA A 153 17.51 -15.00 -3.11
N ASN A 154 16.90 -15.03 -1.92
CA ASN A 154 15.78 -15.92 -1.64
C ASN A 154 14.79 -15.27 -0.65
N GLY A 155 13.60 -15.86 -0.51
CA GLY A 155 12.60 -15.48 0.50
C GLY A 155 11.37 -14.75 -0.05
N ARG A 156 10.66 -14.04 0.84
CA ARG A 156 9.33 -13.47 0.57
C ARG A 156 9.31 -12.45 -0.56
N ASP A 157 10.29 -11.55 -0.61
CA ASP A 157 10.37 -10.54 -1.67
C ASP A 157 10.61 -11.17 -3.04
N VAL A 158 11.39 -12.25 -3.11
CA VAL A 158 11.57 -13.04 -4.34
C VAL A 158 10.26 -13.69 -4.75
N LYS A 159 9.49 -14.28 -3.83
CA LYS A 159 8.16 -14.84 -4.16
C LYS A 159 7.18 -13.77 -4.66
N LYS A 160 7.23 -12.57 -4.11
CA LYS A 160 6.40 -11.43 -4.56
C LYS A 160 6.81 -10.98 -5.96
N LEU A 161 8.11 -10.84 -6.23
CA LEU A 161 8.66 -10.55 -7.56
C LEU A 161 8.21 -11.60 -8.59
N GLN A 162 8.41 -12.89 -8.28
CA GLN A 162 8.06 -14.01 -9.16
C GLN A 162 6.55 -14.04 -9.44
N ARG A 163 5.70 -13.85 -8.43
CA ARG A 163 4.24 -13.75 -8.63
C ARG A 163 3.86 -12.60 -9.54
N GLN A 164 4.47 -11.43 -9.35
CA GLN A 164 4.14 -10.28 -10.19
C GLN A 164 4.60 -10.48 -11.63
N LEU A 165 5.76 -11.11 -11.86
CA LEU A 165 6.20 -11.52 -13.19
C LEU A 165 5.22 -12.52 -13.82
N ALA A 166 4.78 -13.54 -13.07
CA ALA A 166 3.77 -14.49 -13.52
C ALA A 166 2.44 -13.80 -13.87
N ASN A 167 1.98 -12.86 -13.04
CA ASN A 167 0.77 -12.06 -13.29
C ASN A 167 0.89 -11.20 -14.56
N LYS A 168 2.10 -10.78 -14.93
CA LYS A 168 2.37 -10.06 -16.19
C LYS A 168 2.59 -11.00 -17.40
N GLY A 169 2.36 -12.31 -17.22
CA GLY A 169 2.38 -13.32 -18.29
C GLY A 169 3.73 -14.00 -18.51
N TYR A 170 4.72 -13.77 -17.65
CA TYR A 170 6.03 -14.43 -17.78
C TYR A 170 6.00 -15.82 -17.14
N ASN A 171 6.58 -16.80 -17.81
CA ASN A 171 6.66 -18.17 -17.29
C ASN A 171 7.78 -18.29 -16.25
N VAL A 172 7.44 -18.09 -14.97
CA VAL A 172 8.36 -18.19 -13.83
C VAL A 172 7.75 -19.00 -12.70
N SER A 173 8.56 -19.85 -12.07
CA SER A 173 8.16 -20.58 -10.87
C SER A 173 8.18 -19.66 -9.64
N VAL A 174 7.20 -19.81 -8.75
CA VAL A 174 7.13 -19.07 -7.48
C VAL A 174 7.66 -19.96 -6.35
N ASP A 175 8.97 -20.21 -6.35
CA ASP A 175 9.66 -21.00 -5.33
C ASP A 175 10.27 -20.13 -4.23
N GLY A 176 10.47 -18.84 -4.51
CA GLY A 176 11.17 -17.91 -3.62
C GLY A 176 12.67 -17.92 -3.77
N ASP A 177 13.21 -18.61 -4.78
CA ASP A 177 14.63 -18.66 -5.10
C ASP A 177 14.92 -17.85 -6.36
N PHE A 178 15.81 -16.87 -6.22
CA PHE A 178 16.28 -16.09 -7.36
C PHE A 178 17.43 -16.87 -8.04
N GLY A 179 17.08 -17.99 -8.67
CA GLY A 179 18.00 -18.81 -9.43
C GLY A 179 18.23 -18.31 -10.87
N PRO A 180 19.02 -19.04 -11.68
CA PRO A 180 19.27 -18.70 -13.08
C PRO A 180 17.99 -18.55 -13.93
N LYS A 181 16.94 -19.34 -13.63
CA LYS A 181 15.64 -19.24 -14.33
C LYS A 181 14.95 -17.91 -14.03
N THR A 182 14.88 -17.51 -12.76
CA THR A 182 14.32 -16.21 -12.35
C THR A 182 15.11 -15.06 -12.98
N GLU A 183 16.45 -15.12 -12.97
CA GLU A 183 17.30 -14.11 -13.61
C GLU A 183 17.03 -13.98 -15.11
N ALA A 184 16.90 -15.08 -15.83
CA ALA A 184 16.58 -15.07 -17.26
C ALA A 184 15.22 -14.40 -17.53
N ILE A 185 14.21 -14.67 -16.70
CA ILE A 185 12.89 -14.04 -16.83
C ILE A 185 12.94 -12.55 -16.49
N VAL A 186 13.70 -12.14 -15.48
CA VAL A 186 13.89 -10.72 -15.17
C VAL A 186 14.55 -9.99 -16.33
N LYS A 187 15.60 -10.56 -16.93
CA LYS A 187 16.23 -10.01 -18.15
C LYS A 187 15.24 -9.89 -19.30
N GLN A 188 14.42 -10.93 -19.51
CA GLN A 188 13.38 -10.91 -20.54
C GLN A 188 12.37 -9.77 -20.29
N PHE A 189 11.85 -9.66 -19.06
CA PHE A 189 10.96 -8.56 -18.67
C PHE A 189 11.59 -7.19 -18.88
N GLN A 190 12.84 -7.00 -18.44
CA GLN A 190 13.56 -5.75 -18.63
C GLN A 190 13.69 -5.40 -20.11
N LYS A 191 14.08 -6.36 -20.95
CA LYS A 191 14.17 -6.18 -22.40
C LYS A 191 12.82 -5.79 -23.01
N ASP A 192 11.75 -6.48 -22.66
CA ASP A 192 10.40 -6.23 -23.16
C ASP A 192 9.84 -4.87 -22.74
N LYS A 193 10.38 -4.30 -21.65
CA LYS A 193 10.03 -2.96 -21.15
C LYS A 193 11.03 -1.88 -21.52
N GLY A 194 12.05 -2.18 -22.32
CA GLY A 194 13.07 -1.21 -22.73
C GLY A 194 13.97 -0.74 -21.59
N LEU A 195 14.11 -1.53 -20.53
CA LEU A 195 15.02 -1.30 -19.42
C LEU A 195 16.40 -1.91 -19.71
N LEU A 196 17.40 -1.53 -18.91
CA LEU A 196 18.67 -2.25 -18.87
C LEU A 196 18.42 -3.71 -18.46
N SER A 197 18.73 -4.65 -19.35
CA SER A 197 18.52 -6.09 -19.15
C SER A 197 19.68 -6.75 -18.39
N ASP A 198 19.96 -6.29 -17.17
CA ASP A 198 21.04 -6.78 -16.31
C ASP A 198 20.64 -7.97 -15.42
N GLY A 199 19.35 -8.30 -15.33
CA GLY A 199 18.83 -9.36 -14.45
C GLY A 199 18.72 -8.96 -12.99
N ILE A 200 18.86 -7.66 -12.69
CA ILE A 200 18.82 -7.09 -11.36
C ILE A 200 17.51 -6.32 -11.15
N CYS A 201 16.76 -6.71 -10.12
CA CYS A 201 15.54 -6.01 -9.73
C CYS A 201 15.87 -4.86 -8.78
N GLY A 202 16.19 -3.70 -9.35
CA GLY A 202 16.27 -2.41 -8.65
C GLY A 202 14.98 -1.59 -8.79
N ARG A 203 14.99 -0.34 -8.28
CA ARG A 203 13.81 0.55 -8.29
C ARG A 203 13.13 0.70 -9.66
N GLN A 204 13.90 0.80 -10.74
CA GLN A 204 13.34 0.95 -12.09
C GLN A 204 12.60 -0.32 -12.55
N THR A 205 13.21 -1.49 -12.34
CA THR A 205 12.59 -2.79 -12.63
C THR A 205 11.31 -2.96 -11.81
N TYR A 206 11.36 -2.69 -10.50
CA TYR A 206 10.18 -2.79 -9.64
C TYR A 206 9.09 -1.79 -10.01
N GLY A 207 9.42 -0.51 -10.19
CA GLY A 207 8.47 0.52 -10.58
C GLY A 207 7.73 0.15 -11.86
N THR A 208 8.45 -0.39 -12.85
CA THR A 208 7.84 -0.85 -14.11
C THR A 208 7.00 -2.12 -13.93
N LEU A 209 7.40 -3.02 -13.03
CA LEU A 209 6.75 -4.31 -12.82
C LEU A 209 5.47 -4.19 -11.98
N PHE A 210 5.44 -3.26 -11.04
CA PHE A 210 4.35 -3.04 -10.10
C PHE A 210 3.45 -1.84 -10.44
N ALA A 211 3.78 -1.10 -11.50
CA ALA A 211 2.85 -0.17 -12.16
C ALA A 211 1.70 -0.91 -12.87
#